data_AF-A0A5J5DQ17-F1
#
_entry.id   AF-A0A5J5DQ17-F1
#
_cell.length_a   1.000
_cell.length_b   1.000
_cell.length_c   1.000
_cell.angle_alpha   90.00
_cell.angle_beta   90.00
_cell.angle_gamma   90.00
#
_symmetry.space_group_name_H-M   'P 1'
#
loop_
_entity.id
_entity.type
_entity.pdbx_description
1 polymer ?
#
loop_
_entity_poly.entity_id
_entity_poly.type
_entity_poly.pdbx_seq_one_letter_code
_entity_poly.pdbx_strand_id
1 'polypeptide(L)'
;MEGGVRRLILKNCQLDQAGEVSYQALNAITSAMLNVKERDIKVVRPLYSVEVTETETAKFETEISEEDLHATWKLKGEMIHPSAVRSNERG
;
A
#
# COMPACT_ATOMS: atom_id res chain seq x y z
N MET A 1 -33.19 -24.65 10.44
CA MET A 1 -32.79 -23.45 11.20
C MET A 1 -31.50 -22.93 10.60
N GLU A 2 -31.57 -22.01 9.65
CA GLU A 2 -30.39 -21.24 9.25
C GLU A 2 -30.25 -20.10 10.26
N GLY A 3 -29.31 -20.25 11.21
CA GLY A 3 -28.96 -19.17 12.13
C GLY A 3 -28.36 -18.00 11.36
N GLY A 4 -28.88 -16.79 11.57
CA GLY A 4 -28.41 -15.59 10.88
C GLY A 4 -26.96 -15.26 11.25
N VAL A 5 -26.04 -15.36 10.28
CA VAL A 5 -24.65 -14.94 10.45
C VAL A 5 -24.58 -13.42 10.59
N ARG A 6 -23.97 -12.93 11.67
CA ARG A 6 -23.65 -11.51 11.87
C ARG A 6 -22.17 -11.30 11.59
N ARG A 7 -21.82 -10.32 10.77
CA ARG A 7 -20.43 -9.98 10.42
C ARG A 7 -20.13 -8.54 10.84
N LEU A 8 -18.99 -8.35 11.50
CA LEU A 8 -18.39 -7.04 11.73
C LEU A 8 -17.17 -6.93 10.81
N ILE A 9 -17.15 -5.89 9.97
CA ILE A 9 -16.04 -5.62 9.05
C ILE A 9 -15.44 -4.29 9.46
N LEU A 10 -14.20 -4.32 9.95
CA LEU A 10 -13.41 -3.13 10.26
C LEU A 10 -12.44 -2.91 9.10
N LYS A 11 -12.43 -1.72 8.52
CA LYS A 11 -11.57 -1.36 7.37
C LYS A 11 -10.53 -0.34 7.81
N ASN A 12 -9.34 -0.41 7.21
CA ASN A 12 -8.23 0.52 7.44
C ASN A 12 -7.87 0.73 8.92
N CYS A 13 -7.89 -0.35 9.70
CA CYS A 13 -7.53 -0.29 11.12
C CYS A 13 -6.10 0.21 11.32
N GLN A 14 -5.93 1.12 12.27
CA GLN A 14 -4.65 1.69 12.67
C GLN A 14 -4.13 0.97 13.93
N LEU A 15 -2.83 1.11 14.23
CA LEU A 15 -2.18 0.40 15.35
C LEU A 15 -2.80 0.74 16.70
N ASP A 16 -3.19 2.00 16.89
CA ASP A 16 -3.85 2.51 18.10
C ASP A 16 -5.29 1.99 18.27
N GLN A 17 -5.84 1.31 17.25
CA GLN A 17 -7.15 0.67 17.29
C GLN A 17 -7.06 -0.84 17.59
N ALA A 18 -5.85 -1.39 17.78
CA ALA A 18 -5.68 -2.78 18.22
C ALA A 18 -6.23 -2.96 19.64
N GLY A 19 -6.88 -4.10 19.90
CA GLY A 19 -7.48 -4.38 21.21
C GLY A 19 -8.68 -5.32 21.12
N GLU A 20 -9.36 -5.49 22.26
CA GLU A 20 -10.57 -6.30 22.31
C GLU A 20 -11.73 -5.59 21.61
N VAL A 21 -12.39 -6.33 20.70
CA VAL A 21 -13.61 -5.90 20.01
C VAL A 21 -14.74 -6.78 20.51
N SER A 22 -15.76 -6.16 21.11
CA SER A 22 -16.93 -6.85 21.65
C SER A 22 -18.21 -6.46 20.91
N TYR A 23 -19.05 -7.45 20.61
CA TYR A 23 -20.42 -7.26 20.15
C TYR A 23 -21.40 -7.74 21.21
N GLN A 24 -22.38 -6.90 21.56
CA GLN A 24 -23.42 -7.23 22.53
C GLN A 24 -24.81 -7.24 21.88
N ALA A 25 -25.57 -8.29 22.15
CA ALA A 25 -26.98 -8.41 21.78
C ALA A 25 -27.78 -8.95 22.98
N LEU A 26 -28.62 -8.09 23.57
CA LEU A 26 -29.36 -8.40 24.80
C LEU A 26 -28.41 -8.87 25.91
N ASN A 27 -28.51 -10.15 26.28
CA ASN A 27 -27.74 -10.83 27.32
C ASN A 27 -26.54 -11.64 26.77
N ALA A 28 -26.31 -11.64 25.46
CA ALA A 28 -25.17 -12.31 24.84
C ALA A 28 -24.08 -11.29 24.46
N ILE A 29 -22.84 -11.62 24.79
CA ILE A 29 -21.64 -10.86 24.37
C ILE A 29 -20.71 -11.82 23.63
N THR A 30 -20.13 -11.35 22.53
CA THR A 30 -19.08 -12.05 21.80
C THR A 30 -17.91 -11.09 21.63
N SER A 31 -16.74 -11.48 22.13
CA SER A 31 -15.50 -10.70 22.02
C SER A 31 -14.46 -11.41 21.17
N ALA A 32 -13.58 -10.63 20.54
CA ALA A 32 -12.42 -11.11 19.82
C ALA A 32 -11.26 -10.10 19.93
N MET A 33 -10.02 -10.56 19.81
CA MET A 33 -8.84 -9.68 19.81
C MET A 33 -8.52 -9.21 18.38
N LEU A 34 -8.56 -7.90 18.16
CA LEU A 34 -8.08 -7.27 16.92
C LEU A 34 -6.58 -7.00 17.04
N ASN A 35 -5.79 -7.75 16.27
CA ASN A 35 -4.35 -7.53 16.15
C ASN A 35 -4.08 -6.73 14.86
N VAL A 36 -3.55 -5.51 14.99
CA VAL A 36 -3.06 -4.72 13.86
C VAL A 36 -1.54 -4.76 13.88
N LYS A 37 -0.93 -5.07 12.73
CA LYS A 37 0.52 -5.11 12.58
C LYS A 37 0.97 -4.03 11.62
N GLU A 38 2.14 -3.45 11.89
CA GLU A 38 2.81 -2.60 10.93
C GLU A 38 3.14 -3.37 9.66
N ARG A 39 3.05 -2.70 8.52
CA ARG A 39 3.58 -3.22 7.27
C ARG A 39 5.08 -2.98 7.27
N ASP A 40 5.85 -4.05 7.21
CA ASP A 40 7.32 -3.98 7.11
C ASP A 40 7.74 -3.80 5.65
N ILE A 41 7.52 -2.59 5.13
CA ILE A 41 7.78 -2.25 3.73
C ILE A 41 9.28 -2.03 3.54
N LYS A 42 9.91 -2.85 2.71
CA LYS A 42 11.34 -2.79 2.41
C LYS A 42 11.57 -2.44 0.95
N VAL A 43 12.62 -1.68 0.68
CA VAL A 43 13.19 -1.57 -0.66
C VAL A 43 14.06 -2.79 -0.90
N VAL A 44 13.55 -3.74 -1.68
CA VAL A 44 14.24 -5.01 -2.00
C VAL A 44 15.31 -4.78 -3.06
N ARG A 45 15.02 -3.90 -4.04
CA ARG A 45 15.97 -3.48 -5.06
C ARG A 45 16.12 -1.97 -5.05
N PRO A 46 17.26 -1.42 -4.57
CA PRO A 46 17.44 0.04 -4.48
C PRO A 46 17.58 0.68 -5.86
N LEU A 47 17.50 2.01 -5.88
CA LEU A 47 17.86 2.80 -7.06
C LEU A 47 19.38 2.82 -7.22
N TYR A 48 19.82 2.71 -8.47
CA TYR A 48 21.22 2.82 -8.85
C TYR A 48 21.44 4.07 -9.70
N SER A 49 22.67 4.58 -9.69
CA SER A 49 23.07 5.67 -10.57
C SER A 49 23.02 5.21 -12.03
N VAL A 50 22.52 6.08 -12.90
CA VAL A 50 22.51 5.88 -14.35
C VAL A 50 23.21 7.08 -14.97
N GLU A 51 24.17 6.80 -15.85
CA GLU A 51 24.82 7.79 -16.71
C GLU A 51 24.32 7.58 -18.13
N VAL A 52 23.86 8.65 -18.77
CA VAL A 52 23.37 8.63 -20.16
C VAL A 52 23.93 9.83 -20.91
N THR A 53 24.02 9.70 -22.22
CA THR A 53 24.41 10.81 -23.10
C THR A 53 23.21 11.74 -23.33
N GLU A 54 23.47 12.99 -23.72
CA GLU A 54 22.42 13.88 -24.18
C GLU A 54 21.55 13.20 -25.25
N THR A 55 20.24 13.40 -25.18
CA THR A 55 19.18 12.78 -26.02
C THR A 55 18.80 11.34 -25.68
N GLU A 56 19.54 10.64 -24.82
CA GLU A 56 19.17 9.30 -24.36
C GLU A 56 18.19 9.34 -23.18
N THR A 57 17.46 8.23 -22.99
CA THR A 57 16.50 8.08 -21.89
C THR A 57 17.16 7.40 -20.70
N ALA A 58 17.24 8.09 -19.56
CA ALA A 58 17.59 7.46 -18.29
C ALA A 58 16.38 6.68 -17.73
N LYS A 59 16.58 5.40 -17.40
CA LYS A 59 15.56 4.54 -16.79
C LYS A 59 15.96 4.18 -15.37
N PHE A 60 15.10 4.53 -14.41
CA PHE A 60 15.25 4.15 -13.02
C PHE A 60 14.18 3.11 -12.66
N GLU A 61 14.57 2.08 -11.92
CA GLU A 61 13.67 1.03 -11.48
C GLU A 61 14.04 0.58 -10.06
N THR A 62 13.03 0.26 -9.25
CA THR A 62 13.18 -0.20 -7.86
C THR A 62 12.09 -1.22 -7.56
N GLU A 63 12.32 -2.09 -6.57
CA GLU A 63 11.35 -3.10 -6.11
C GLU A 63 11.16 -2.94 -4.61
N ILE A 64 9.89 -3.02 -4.17
CA ILE A 64 9.50 -2.99 -2.77
C ILE A 64 8.88 -4.32 -2.36
N SER A 65 8.84 -4.62 -1.06
CA SER A 65 8.36 -5.90 -0.54
C SER A 65 6.85 -6.11 -0.66
N GLU A 66 6.08 -5.08 -0.99
CA GLU A 66 4.61 -5.10 -1.01
C GLU A 66 4.08 -4.63 -2.38
N GLU A 67 3.15 -5.39 -2.98
CA GLU A 67 2.60 -5.11 -4.32
C GLU A 67 1.43 -4.11 -4.31
N ASP A 68 0.73 -3.96 -3.18
CA ASP A 68 -0.47 -3.13 -3.05
C ASP A 68 -0.17 -1.66 -2.69
N LEU A 69 1.10 -1.24 -2.81
CA LEU A 69 1.55 0.11 -2.52
C LEU A 69 1.98 0.85 -3.79
N HIS A 70 1.57 2.11 -3.88
CA HIS A 70 1.96 2.98 -4.97
C HIS A 70 3.25 3.71 -4.64
N ALA A 71 4.28 3.50 -5.45
CA ALA A 71 5.55 4.21 -5.32
C ALA A 71 5.37 5.71 -5.63
N THR A 72 6.03 6.55 -4.84
CA THR A 72 6.13 7.99 -5.09
C THR A 72 7.53 8.33 -5.55
N TRP A 73 7.65 8.95 -6.73
CA TRP A 73 8.95 9.40 -7.25
C TRP A 73 9.22 10.84 -6.84
N LYS A 74 10.45 11.13 -6.44
CA LYS A 74 10.92 12.48 -6.13
C LYS A 74 12.19 12.80 -6.90
N LEU A 75 12.26 14.00 -7.47
CA LEU A 75 13.46 14.55 -8.08
C LEU A 75 13.94 15.72 -7.21
N LYS A 76 15.16 15.62 -6.66
CA LYS A 76 15.74 16.65 -5.76
C LYS A 76 14.84 17.02 -4.57
N GLY A 77 14.06 16.05 -4.06
CA GLY A 77 13.15 16.24 -2.93
C GLY A 77 11.72 16.64 -3.31
N GLU A 78 11.48 17.07 -4.54
CA GLU A 78 10.14 17.41 -5.03
C GLU A 78 9.44 16.22 -5.68
N MET A 79 8.15 16.05 -5.41
CA MET A 79 7.36 14.98 -6.01
C MET A 79 7.20 15.21 -7.51
N ILE A 80 7.45 14.18 -8.31
CA ILE A 80 7.18 14.22 -9.75
C ILE A 80 5.89 13.48 -10.06
N HIS A 81 5.06 14.09 -10.91
CA HIS A 81 3.87 13.46 -11.44
C HIS A 81 4.20 12.80 -12.79
N PRO A 82 3.53 11.69 -13.14
CA PRO A 82 3.62 11.14 -14.48
C PRO A 82 3.32 12.23 -15.51
N SER A 83 4.28 12.52 -16.40
CA SER A 83 4.00 13.32 -17.58
C SER A 83 3.20 12.48 -18.58
N ALA A 84 2.36 13.11 -19.39
CA ALA A 84 1.65 12.41 -20.45
C ALA A 84 2.67 11.64 -21.31
N VAL A 85 2.50 10.32 -21.39
CA VAL A 85 3.33 9.49 -22.26
C VAL A 85 3.11 10.00 -23.68
N ARG A 86 4.15 10.55 -24.30
CA ARG A 86 4.14 10.73 -25.76
C ARG A 86 4.09 9.33 -26.36
N SER A 87 2.90 8.87 -26.73
CA SER A 87 2.74 7.74 -27.63
C SER A 87 3.47 8.11 -28.92
N ASN A 88 4.69 7.63 -29.08
CA ASN A 88 5.37 7.71 -30.37
C ASN A 88 4.80 6.60 -31.24
N GLU A 89 3.60 6.82 -31.76
CA GLU A 89 2.99 5.99 -32.79
C GLU A 89 3.73 6.30 -34.09
N ARG A 90 4.82 5.56 -34.33
CA ARG A 90 5.41 5.44 -35.67
C ARG A 90 4.82 4.18 -36.32
N GLY A 91 4.01 4.39 -37.35
CA GLY A 91 3.44 3.35 -38.21
C GLY A 91 2.38 3.92 -39.13
#